data_AF-A0AAU4JEW4-F1
#
_entry.id   AF-A0AAU4JEW4-F1
#
_cell.length_a   1.000
_cell.length_b   1.000
_cell.length_c   1.000
_cell.angle_alpha   90.00
_cell.angle_beta   90.00
_cell.angle_gamma   90.00
#
_symmetry.space_group_name_H-M   'P 1'
#
loop_
_entity.id
_entity.type
_entity.pdbx_description
1 polymer ?
#
loop_
_entity_poly.entity_id
_entity_poly.type
_entity_poly.pdbx_seq_one_letter_code
_entity_poly.pdbx_strand_id
1 'polypeptide(L)'
;MTWLDTLACPDQLKGAAMSQYFDIGEETLWNPSNGTSRMFQRQVAVFEAELELPSGIGPMENDECQISPEALETFVNALLAKHRRTSHAIWLALSEGFTATVLALAERSGIKVDWARHEATPEARLKDVQVSTVTGMSTPAHGEVWAANLREKAQELGRRMAR
;
A
#
# COMPACT_ATOMS: atom_id res chain seq x y z
N MET A 1 -36.55 46.23 -0.82
CA MET A 1 -37.15 45.66 0.41
C MET A 1 -37.73 44.30 0.01
N THR A 2 -37.18 43.14 0.36
CA THR A 2 -36.13 42.76 1.31
C THR A 2 -35.68 41.33 0.94
N TRP A 3 -34.44 41.01 1.27
CA TRP A 3 -33.78 39.70 1.12
C TRP A 3 -34.42 38.57 1.94
N LEU A 4 -34.20 37.33 1.49
CA LEU A 4 -34.03 36.08 2.26
C LEU A 4 -33.61 34.99 1.23
N ASP A 5 -32.33 34.90 0.87
CA ASP A 5 -31.28 34.11 1.54
C ASP A 5 -31.63 32.63 1.71
N THR A 6 -31.62 31.88 0.59
CA THR A 6 -31.23 30.48 0.65
C THR A 6 -29.71 30.45 0.70
N LEU A 7 -29.18 30.37 1.91
CA LEU A 7 -27.79 30.03 2.20
C LEU A 7 -27.50 28.67 1.55
N ALA A 8 -26.88 28.69 0.37
CA ALA A 8 -26.09 27.57 -0.08
C ALA A 8 -25.02 27.33 1.00
N CYS A 9 -24.96 26.11 1.52
CA CYS A 9 -23.92 25.72 2.47
C CYS A 9 -22.56 26.02 1.83
N PRO A 10 -21.65 26.77 2.49
CA PRO A 10 -20.38 27.18 1.88
C PRO A 10 -19.44 26.02 1.52
N ASP A 11 -19.81 24.78 1.85
CA ASP A 11 -19.01 23.58 1.60
C ASP A 11 -19.14 23.02 0.16
N GLN A 12 -20.10 23.50 -0.65
CA GLN A 12 -20.29 23.02 -2.02
C GLN A 12 -19.42 23.74 -3.08
N LEU A 13 -18.46 24.56 -2.66
CA LEU A 13 -17.50 25.25 -3.53
C LEU A 13 -16.04 25.08 -3.05
N LYS A 14 -15.67 23.95 -2.45
CA LYS A 14 -14.28 23.49 -2.56
C LYS A 14 -14.12 22.89 -3.96
N GLY A 15 -13.58 23.67 -4.88
CA GLY A 15 -13.12 23.13 -6.16
C GLY A 15 -12.25 21.92 -5.86
N ALA A 16 -12.55 20.78 -6.50
CA ALA A 16 -11.84 19.52 -6.30
C ALA A 16 -10.35 19.81 -6.08
N ALA A 17 -9.84 19.56 -4.87
CA ALA A 17 -8.43 19.80 -4.63
C ALA A 17 -7.66 19.01 -5.70
N MET A 18 -6.63 19.61 -6.29
CA MET A 18 -5.84 18.92 -7.33
C MET A 18 -5.08 17.70 -6.77
N SER A 19 -5.04 17.60 -5.44
CA SER A 19 -4.36 16.58 -4.67
C SER A 19 -5.23 16.10 -3.50
N GLN A 20 -4.93 14.91 -3.00
CA GLN A 20 -5.63 14.25 -1.90
C GLN A 20 -4.66 13.90 -0.79
N TYR A 21 -5.12 13.82 0.44
CA TYR A 21 -4.30 13.65 1.64
C TYR A 21 -4.49 12.26 2.24
N PHE A 22 -3.38 11.62 2.60
CA PHE A 22 -3.35 10.38 3.36
C PHE A 22 -2.72 10.69 4.72
N ASP A 23 -3.52 10.63 5.77
CA ASP A 23 -3.16 11.16 7.09
C ASP A 23 -3.19 10.08 8.16
N ILE A 24 -2.40 10.30 9.22
CA ILE A 24 -2.49 9.58 10.49
C ILE A 24 -2.88 10.59 11.57
N GLY A 25 -4.16 10.62 11.92
CA GLY A 25 -4.68 11.71 12.75
C GLY A 25 -4.50 13.04 12.03
N GLU A 26 -3.63 13.91 12.56
CA GLU A 26 -3.34 15.25 11.99
C GLU A 26 -2.05 15.30 11.15
N GLU A 27 -1.27 14.21 11.06
CA GLU A 27 -0.04 14.20 10.27
C GLU A 27 -0.28 13.66 8.85
N THR A 28 0.09 14.45 7.83
CA THR A 28 0.06 13.99 6.44
C THR A 28 1.25 13.10 6.11
N LEU A 29 0.94 11.86 5.76
CA LEU A 29 1.88 10.87 5.28
C LEU A 29 2.06 10.93 3.78
N TRP A 30 1.05 11.33 3.00
CA TRP A 30 1.22 11.45 1.54
C TRP A 30 0.17 12.37 0.91
N ASN A 31 0.61 13.26 0.02
CA ASN A 31 -0.27 14.16 -0.73
C ASN A 31 -0.12 13.97 -2.27
N PRO A 32 -0.67 12.89 -2.85
CA PRO A 32 -0.65 12.66 -4.29
C PRO A 32 -1.68 13.47 -5.07
N SER A 33 -1.48 13.55 -6.40
CA SER A 33 -2.54 13.99 -7.32
C SER A 33 -3.73 13.02 -7.32
N ASN A 34 -4.90 13.52 -7.70
CA ASN A 34 -6.16 12.75 -7.70
C ASN A 34 -6.08 11.46 -8.54
N GLY A 35 -5.38 11.50 -9.67
CA GLY A 35 -5.19 10.34 -10.53
C GLY A 35 -4.39 9.22 -9.84
N THR A 36 -3.31 9.61 -9.15
CA THR A 36 -2.45 8.69 -8.41
C THR A 36 -3.17 8.13 -7.17
N SER A 37 -3.86 8.98 -6.41
CA SER A 37 -4.68 8.54 -5.27
C SER A 37 -5.75 7.54 -5.70
N ARG A 38 -6.51 7.84 -6.76
CA ARG A 38 -7.55 6.93 -7.27
C ARG A 38 -6.98 5.59 -7.73
N MET A 39 -5.81 5.60 -8.38
CA MET A 39 -5.13 4.37 -8.79
C MET A 39 -4.70 3.55 -7.57
N PHE A 40 -4.11 4.21 -6.57
CA PHE A 40 -3.69 3.56 -5.33
C PHE A 40 -4.86 2.94 -4.58
N GLN A 41 -5.96 3.67 -4.34
CA GLN A 41 -7.15 3.15 -3.66
C GLN A 41 -7.77 1.93 -4.37
N ARG A 42 -7.74 1.90 -5.72
CA ARG A 42 -8.20 0.71 -6.47
C ARG A 42 -7.30 -0.50 -6.25
N GLN A 43 -5.99 -0.28 -6.14
CA GLN A 43 -5.06 -1.37 -5.80
C GLN A 43 -5.25 -1.82 -4.35
N VAL A 44 -5.49 -0.89 -3.42
CA VAL A 44 -5.84 -1.22 -2.03
C VAL A 44 -7.01 -2.20 -2.01
N ALA A 45 -8.12 -1.88 -2.68
CA ALA A 45 -9.28 -2.77 -2.74
C ALA A 45 -8.97 -4.16 -3.35
N VAL A 46 -8.12 -4.23 -4.38
CA VAL A 46 -7.67 -5.51 -4.95
C VAL A 46 -6.90 -6.32 -3.92
N PHE A 47 -5.94 -5.71 -3.22
CA PHE A 47 -5.11 -6.42 -2.27
C PHE A 47 -5.83 -6.77 -0.96
N GLU A 48 -6.81 -5.96 -0.54
CA GLU A 48 -7.73 -6.31 0.55
C GLU A 48 -8.55 -7.56 0.22
N ALA A 49 -9.08 -7.66 -1.00
CA ALA A 49 -9.79 -8.86 -1.45
C ALA A 49 -8.85 -10.08 -1.57
N GLU A 50 -7.65 -9.88 -2.11
CA GLU A 50 -6.65 -10.93 -2.26
C GLU A 50 -6.07 -11.47 -0.95
N LEU A 51 -6.09 -10.65 0.11
CA LEU A 51 -5.62 -11.01 1.45
C LEU A 51 -6.76 -11.33 2.43
N GLU A 52 -8.01 -11.04 2.06
CA GLU A 52 -9.20 -11.11 2.92
C GLU A 52 -9.01 -10.33 4.24
N LEU A 53 -8.30 -9.20 4.17
CA LEU A 53 -7.85 -8.41 5.31
C LEU A 53 -8.01 -6.92 5.01
N PRO A 54 -8.53 -6.11 5.95
CA PRO A 54 -8.57 -4.66 5.79
C PRO A 54 -7.15 -4.08 5.79
N SER A 55 -6.92 -3.09 4.94
CA SER A 55 -5.61 -2.45 4.78
C SER A 55 -5.28 -1.40 5.84
N GLY A 56 -6.29 -0.94 6.57
CA GLY A 56 -6.16 0.23 7.43
C GLY A 56 -6.17 1.57 6.69
N ILE A 57 -6.29 1.57 5.36
CA ILE A 57 -6.44 2.79 4.55
C ILE A 57 -7.94 3.07 4.41
N GLY A 58 -8.41 4.16 5.01
CA GLY A 58 -9.82 4.54 5.03
C GLY A 58 -10.37 4.98 3.67
N PRO A 59 -11.68 5.22 3.58
CA PRO A 59 -12.27 5.83 2.40
C PRO A 59 -11.73 7.24 2.19
N MET A 60 -11.71 7.69 0.93
CA MET A 60 -11.41 9.07 0.59
C MET A 60 -12.66 9.93 0.78
N GLU A 61 -12.63 10.83 1.77
CA GLU A 61 -13.72 11.72 2.15
C GLU A 61 -13.21 13.16 2.24
N ASN A 62 -13.86 14.09 1.55
CA ASN A 62 -13.46 15.51 1.53
C ASN A 62 -11.98 15.75 1.16
N ASP A 63 -11.46 14.96 0.22
CA ASP A 63 -10.05 14.92 -0.22
C ASP A 63 -9.05 14.40 0.82
N GLU A 64 -9.52 13.82 1.93
CA GLU A 64 -8.71 13.22 2.99
C GLU A 64 -8.98 11.71 3.15
N CYS A 65 -7.97 10.96 3.55
CA CYS A 65 -8.03 9.52 3.82
C CYS A 65 -7.26 9.24 5.11
N GLN A 66 -7.94 8.67 6.10
CA GLN A 66 -7.32 8.32 7.38
C GLN A 66 -6.69 6.93 7.33
N ILE A 67 -5.47 6.81 7.84
CA ILE A 67 -4.72 5.58 7.96
C ILE A 67 -4.72 5.11 9.42
N SER A 68 -5.24 3.92 9.65
CA SER A 68 -5.13 3.20 10.93
C SER A 68 -3.77 2.48 11.00
N PRO A 69 -2.86 2.85 11.92
CA PRO A 69 -1.52 2.27 11.97
C PRO A 69 -1.52 0.77 12.30
N GLU A 70 -2.37 0.34 13.22
CA GLU A 70 -2.46 -1.06 13.66
C GLU A 70 -2.97 -1.98 12.54
N ALA A 71 -4.00 -1.52 11.82
CA ALA A 71 -4.52 -2.25 10.66
C ALA A 71 -3.51 -2.25 9.51
N LEU A 72 -2.83 -1.13 9.27
CA LEU A 72 -1.78 -1.03 8.24
C LEU A 72 -0.61 -1.97 8.55
N GLU A 73 -0.16 -2.04 9.81
CA GLU A 73 0.90 -2.96 10.21
C GLU A 73 0.52 -4.42 9.97
N THR A 74 -0.71 -4.79 10.35
CA THR A 74 -1.24 -6.14 10.12
C THR A 74 -1.28 -6.48 8.63
N PHE A 75 -1.78 -5.55 7.82
CA PHE A 75 -1.89 -5.72 6.38
C PHE A 75 -0.52 -5.82 5.69
N VAL A 76 0.43 -4.96 6.03
CA VAL A 76 1.81 -5.00 5.50
C VAL A 76 2.48 -6.34 5.80
N ASN A 77 2.35 -6.82 7.03
CA ASN A 77 2.90 -8.12 7.41
C ASN A 77 2.26 -9.28 6.63
N ALA A 78 0.94 -9.23 6.39
CA ALA A 78 0.26 -10.22 5.57
C ALA A 78 0.69 -10.16 4.09
N LEU A 79 0.88 -8.95 3.54
CA LEU A 79 1.33 -8.72 2.18
C LEU A 79 2.75 -9.27 1.95
N LEU A 80 3.68 -9.01 2.87
CA LEU A 80 5.05 -9.55 2.86
C LEU A 80 5.04 -11.08 2.98
N ALA A 81 4.22 -11.64 3.86
CA ALA A 81 4.08 -13.08 3.99
C ALA A 81 3.52 -13.74 2.71
N LYS A 82 2.56 -13.10 2.01
CA LYS A 82 2.04 -13.58 0.71
C LYS A 82 3.14 -13.51 -0.36
N HIS A 83 3.88 -12.40 -0.42
CA HIS A 83 5.04 -12.24 -1.31
C HIS A 83 6.09 -13.34 -1.12
N ARG A 84 6.42 -13.73 0.11
CA ARG A 84 7.35 -14.84 0.34
C ARG A 84 6.73 -16.16 -0.14
N ARG A 85 5.45 -16.41 0.19
CA ARG A 85 4.83 -17.73 -0.04
C ARG A 85 4.61 -18.06 -1.52
N THR A 86 4.67 -17.08 -2.41
CA THR A 86 4.57 -17.26 -3.85
C THR A 86 5.93 -17.17 -4.55
N SER A 87 6.17 -18.09 -5.48
CA SER A 87 7.28 -18.00 -6.44
C SER A 87 6.78 -17.60 -7.84
N HIS A 88 5.51 -17.19 -7.98
CA HIS A 88 4.95 -16.82 -9.28
C HIS A 88 5.48 -15.46 -9.74
N ALA A 89 6.32 -15.45 -10.76
CA ALA A 89 6.99 -14.24 -11.22
C ALA A 89 6.00 -13.13 -11.62
N ILE A 90 4.87 -13.50 -12.24
CA ILE A 90 3.83 -12.53 -12.63
C ILE A 90 3.13 -11.91 -11.43
N TRP A 91 2.80 -12.70 -10.38
CA TRP A 91 2.15 -12.15 -9.19
C TRP A 91 3.10 -11.17 -8.51
N LEU A 92 4.36 -11.56 -8.33
CA LEU A 92 5.40 -10.70 -7.76
C LEU A 92 5.56 -9.40 -8.55
N ALA A 93 5.58 -9.46 -9.88
CA ALA A 93 5.69 -8.27 -10.73
C ALA A 93 4.46 -7.36 -10.64
N LEU A 94 3.25 -7.92 -10.56
CA LEU A 94 2.01 -7.16 -10.43
C LEU A 94 1.92 -6.45 -9.07
N SER A 95 2.44 -7.07 -8.00
CA SER A 95 2.32 -6.55 -6.64
C SER A 95 3.50 -5.71 -6.17
N GLU A 96 4.67 -5.80 -6.80
CA GLU A 96 5.89 -5.13 -6.32
C GLU A 96 5.73 -3.62 -6.10
N GLY A 97 5.15 -2.92 -7.08
CA GLY A 97 4.94 -1.47 -6.99
C GLY A 97 4.02 -1.10 -5.83
N PHE A 98 2.91 -1.82 -5.70
CA PHE A 98 1.95 -1.63 -4.60
C PHE A 98 2.60 -1.88 -3.25
N THR A 99 3.26 -3.03 -3.09
CA THR A 99 3.91 -3.42 -1.83
C THR A 99 4.96 -2.39 -1.40
N ALA A 100 5.77 -1.88 -2.34
CA ALA A 100 6.74 -0.83 -2.04
C ALA A 100 6.06 0.49 -1.62
N THR A 101 4.95 0.88 -2.24
CA THR A 101 4.16 2.06 -1.85
C THR A 101 3.56 1.94 -0.46
N VAL A 102 2.95 0.80 -0.11
CA VAL A 102 2.36 0.58 1.22
C VAL A 102 3.45 0.52 2.29
N LEU A 103 4.60 -0.09 2.00
CA LEU A 103 5.76 -0.07 2.90
C LEU A 103 6.26 1.35 3.15
N ALA A 104 6.33 2.20 2.13
CA ALA A 104 6.72 3.58 2.29
C ALA A 104 5.76 4.35 3.21
N LEU A 105 4.44 4.10 3.12
CA LEU A 105 3.45 4.67 4.04
C LEU A 105 3.65 4.14 5.47
N ALA A 106 3.89 2.84 5.63
CA ALA A 106 4.11 2.22 6.94
C ALA A 106 5.39 2.75 7.64
N GLU A 107 6.48 2.90 6.90
CA GLU A 107 7.71 3.50 7.42
C GLU A 107 7.47 4.96 7.85
N ARG A 108 6.69 5.72 7.07
CA ARG A 108 6.34 7.11 7.39
C ARG A 108 5.38 7.23 8.58
N SER A 109 4.55 6.23 8.83
CA SER A 109 3.71 6.13 10.03
C SER A 109 4.47 5.59 11.26
N GLY A 110 5.78 5.36 11.15
CA GLY A 110 6.62 4.86 12.25
C GLY A 110 6.52 3.35 12.51
N ILE A 111 5.83 2.60 11.65
CA ILE A 111 5.72 1.13 11.76
C ILE A 111 7.08 0.52 11.42
N LYS A 112 7.55 -0.39 12.28
CA LYS A 112 8.80 -1.13 12.08
C LYS A 112 8.49 -2.54 11.62
N VAL A 113 8.80 -2.82 10.35
CA VAL A 113 8.68 -4.17 9.80
C VAL A 113 9.78 -5.07 10.37
N ASP A 114 9.41 -6.19 10.98
CA ASP A 114 10.32 -7.25 11.37
C ASP A 114 10.73 -8.08 10.14
N TRP A 115 11.78 -7.62 9.47
CA TRP A 115 12.26 -8.29 8.26
C TRP A 115 12.90 -9.65 8.52
N ALA A 116 13.50 -9.86 9.69
CA ALA A 116 14.13 -11.14 10.03
C ALA A 116 13.08 -12.26 10.02
N ARG A 117 11.87 -11.96 10.50
CA ARG A 117 10.71 -12.87 10.41
C ARG A 117 10.32 -13.21 8.98
N HIS A 118 10.40 -12.27 8.04
CA HIS A 118 9.97 -12.46 6.64
C HIS A 118 11.06 -13.10 5.76
N GLU A 119 12.33 -12.97 6.16
CA GLU A 119 13.48 -13.59 5.48
C GLU A 119 13.68 -15.06 5.88
N ALA A 120 13.20 -15.45 7.07
CA ALA A 120 13.18 -16.85 7.48
C ALA A 120 12.45 -17.70 6.43
N THR A 121 12.82 -18.98 6.29
CA THR A 121 12.16 -19.88 5.34
C THR A 121 10.76 -20.24 5.85
N PRO A 122 9.67 -19.92 5.11
CA PRO A 122 8.35 -20.44 5.40
C PRO A 122 8.32 -21.92 5.66
N GLU A 123 7.92 -22.22 6.88
CA GLU A 123 7.53 -23.54 7.35
C GLU A 123 6.27 -24.04 6.61
N ALA A 124 5.46 -23.12 6.09
CA ALA A 124 4.26 -23.42 5.32
C ALA A 124 4.57 -23.70 3.84
N ARG A 125 3.81 -24.64 3.24
CA ARG A 125 3.89 -25.03 1.83
C ARG A 125 3.72 -23.79 0.92
N LEU A 126 4.60 -23.63 -0.07
CA LEU A 126 4.47 -22.58 -1.09
C LEU A 126 3.08 -22.64 -1.75
N LYS A 127 2.48 -21.48 -2.03
CA LYS A 127 1.23 -21.33 -2.77
C LYS A 127 1.53 -20.63 -4.09
N ASP A 128 0.73 -20.90 -5.13
CA ASP A 128 0.89 -20.29 -6.46
C ASP A 128 2.32 -20.47 -6.99
N VAL A 129 2.75 -21.72 -7.13
CA VAL A 129 4.08 -22.06 -7.65
C VAL A 129 4.03 -22.00 -9.17
N GLN A 130 4.90 -21.19 -9.78
CA GLN A 130 5.04 -21.18 -11.24
C GLN A 130 5.59 -22.52 -11.72
N VAL A 131 4.86 -23.18 -12.62
CA VAL A 131 5.33 -24.39 -13.32
C VAL A 131 5.94 -23.96 -14.64
N SER A 132 7.28 -23.89 -14.70
CA SER A 132 8.00 -23.69 -15.96
C SER A 132 8.21 -25.02 -16.67
N THR A 133 7.88 -25.09 -17.97
CA THR A 133 8.17 -26.23 -18.86
C THR A 133 9.59 -26.21 -19.43
N VAL A 134 10.35 -25.14 -19.19
CA VAL A 134 11.76 -25.00 -19.59
C VAL A 134 12.62 -25.04 -18.34
N THR A 135 13.34 -26.17 -18.21
CA THR A 135 14.45 -26.48 -17.31
C THR A 135 14.20 -26.28 -15.81
N GLY A 136 14.31 -27.40 -15.07
CA GLY A 136 13.98 -27.51 -13.66
C GLY A 136 14.66 -26.48 -12.76
N MET A 137 13.87 -26.06 -11.77
CA MET A 137 14.27 -25.31 -10.58
C MET A 137 14.49 -23.80 -10.81
N SER A 138 13.39 -23.05 -10.81
CA SER A 138 13.45 -21.64 -10.39
C SER A 138 13.72 -21.64 -8.88
N THR A 139 15.00 -21.55 -8.51
CA THR A 139 15.42 -21.31 -7.14
C THR A 139 14.70 -20.06 -6.63
N PRO A 140 14.05 -20.10 -5.45
CA PRO A 140 13.53 -18.88 -4.85
C PRO A 140 14.70 -17.89 -4.79
N ALA A 141 14.52 -16.68 -5.31
CA ALA A 141 15.49 -15.62 -5.06
C ALA A 141 15.72 -15.57 -3.55
N HIS A 142 17.00 -15.69 -3.13
CA HIS A 142 17.41 -15.73 -1.72
C HIS A 142 16.64 -14.64 -0.95
N GLY A 143 15.85 -15.01 0.06
CA GLY A 143 14.85 -14.11 0.68
C GLY A 143 15.43 -12.75 1.12
N GLU A 144 16.71 -12.74 1.49
CA GLU A 144 17.50 -11.54 1.83
C GLU A 144 17.63 -10.56 0.65
N VAL A 145 17.89 -11.04 -0.58
CA VAL A 145 18.04 -10.18 -1.77
C VAL A 145 16.69 -9.58 -2.15
N TRP A 146 15.62 -10.37 -2.05
CA TRP A 146 14.26 -9.86 -2.28
C TRP A 146 13.87 -8.79 -1.26
N ALA A 147 14.10 -9.04 0.03
CA ALA A 147 13.78 -8.09 1.10
C ALA A 147 14.60 -6.80 0.96
N ALA A 148 15.89 -6.89 0.64
CA ALA A 148 16.74 -5.73 0.40
C ALA A 148 16.23 -4.87 -0.77
N ASN A 149 15.91 -5.48 -1.91
CA ASN A 149 15.40 -4.76 -3.08
C ASN A 149 14.07 -4.05 -2.78
N LEU A 150 13.17 -4.73 -2.06
CA LEU A 150 11.86 -4.16 -1.71
C LEU A 150 12.00 -2.98 -0.73
N ARG A 151 12.91 -3.07 0.24
CA ARG A 151 13.25 -1.97 1.17
C ARG A 151 13.84 -0.78 0.42
N GLU A 152 14.79 -1.01 -0.47
CA GLU A 152 15.39 0.05 -1.28
C GLU A 152 14.32 0.78 -2.10
N LYS A 153 13.42 0.04 -2.75
CA LYS A 153 12.32 0.59 -3.53
C LYS A 153 11.32 1.37 -2.66
N ALA A 154 10.97 0.86 -1.47
CA ALA A 154 10.11 1.57 -0.52
C ALA A 154 10.74 2.90 -0.08
N GLN A 155 12.03 2.91 0.26
CA GLN A 155 12.75 4.13 0.62
C GLN A 155 12.82 5.13 -0.54
N GLU A 156 13.06 4.66 -1.76
CA GLU A 156 13.06 5.50 -2.96
C GLU A 156 11.69 6.18 -3.17
N LEU A 157 10.60 5.40 -3.09
CA LEU A 157 9.25 5.93 -3.22
C LEU A 157 8.91 6.89 -2.07
N GLY A 158 9.30 6.54 -0.84
CA GLY A 158 9.10 7.38 0.34
C GLY A 158 9.71 8.77 0.20
N ARG A 159 10.89 8.89 -0.43
CA ARG A 159 11.54 10.19 -0.75
C ARG A 159 10.79 10.99 -1.82
N ARG A 160 10.02 10.32 -2.69
CA ARG A 160 9.25 10.95 -3.78
C ARG A 160 7.81 11.31 -3.37
N MET A 161 7.31 10.74 -2.28
CA MET A 161 5.99 11.02 -1.74
C MET A 161 5.97 12.41 -1.08
N ALA A 162 5.27 13.37 -1.68
CA ALA A 162 5.04 14.67 -1.06
C ALA A 162 4.23 14.54 0.25
N ARG A 163 4.41 15.49 1.17
CA ARG A 163 3.53 15.73 2.33
C ARG A 163 2.64 16.91 2.00
#